data_AF-A0A938JEH0-F1
#
_entry.id   AF-A0A938JEH0-F1
#
_cell.length_a   1.000
_cell.length_b   1.000
_cell.length_c   1.000
_cell.angle_alpha   90.00
_cell.angle_beta   90.00
_cell.angle_gamma   90.00
#
_symmetry.space_group_name_H-M   'P 1'
#
loop_
_entity.id
_entity.type
_entity.pdbx_description
1 polymer ?
#
loop_
_entity_poly.entity_id
_entity_poly.type
_entity_poly.pdbx_seq_one_letter_code
_entity_poly.pdbx_strand_id
1 'polypeptide(L)' 'MTTQIAVRLPDDIVLQLDALVADGSAPSRASIVERALRRELRRFLAERDLRILDDSGDDPGLAAVSAWAANQFTLDDG' A
#
# COMPACT_ATOMS: atom_id res chain seq x y z
N MET A 1 9.39 -7.96 -16.14
CA MET A 1 8.48 -7.88 -17.30
C MET A 1 7.41 -6.84 -17.00
N THR A 2 6.95 -6.11 -18.01
CA THR A 2 5.87 -5.12 -17.88
C THR A 2 4.76 -5.45 -18.87
N THR A 3 3.51 -5.24 -18.48
CA THR A 3 2.35 -5.40 -19.36
C THR A 3 1.77 -4.01 -19.65
N GLN A 4 1.52 -3.72 -20.93
CA GLN A 4 0.90 -2.46 -21.33
C GLN A 4 -0.62 -2.60 -21.33
N ILE A 5 -1.31 -1.59 -20.79
CA ILE A 5 -2.77 -1.50 -20.78
C ILE A 5 -3.19 -0.14 -21.36
N ALA A 6 -4.37 -0.08 -21.99
CA ALA A 6 -4.99 1.18 -22.38
C ALA A 6 -5.99 1.59 -21.29
N VAL A 7 -5.84 2.80 -20.76
CA VAL A 7 -6.71 3.35 -19.69
C VAL A 7 -7.23 4.70 -20.13
N ARG A 8 -8.51 4.97 -19.87
CA ARG A 8 -9.09 6.30 -20.08
C ARG A 8 -8.91 7.13 -18.81
N LEU A 9 -8.35 8.32 -18.96
CA LEU A 9 -8.18 9.30 -17.88
C LEU A 9 -8.78 10.63 -18.34
N PRO A 10 -9.25 11.47 -17.40
CA PRO A 10 -9.63 12.84 -17.71
C PRO A 10 -8.48 13.63 -18.35
N ASP A 11 -8.79 14.48 -19.33
CA ASP A 11 -7.79 15.22 -20.10
C ASP A 11 -6.93 16.15 -19.23
N ASP A 12 -7.54 16.77 -18.22
CA ASP A 12 -6.87 17.64 -17.25
C ASP A 12 -5.80 16.90 -16.44
N ILE A 13 -6.05 15.62 -16.10
CA ILE A 13 -5.08 14.77 -15.43
C ILE A 13 -3.93 14.42 -16.36
N VAL A 14 -4.22 14.10 -17.62
CA VAL A 14 -3.19 13.80 -18.64
C VAL A 14 -2.30 15.03 -18.89
N LEU A 15 -2.88 16.23 -18.96
CA LEU A 15 -2.12 17.47 -19.11
C LEU A 15 -1.14 17.70 -17.95
N GLN A 16 -1.54 17.40 -16.71
CA GLN A 16 -0.65 17.50 -15.55
C GLN A 16 0.47 16.46 -15.57
N LEU A 17 0.15 15.21 -15.94
CA LEU A 17 1.14 14.15 -16.13
C LEU A 17 2.19 14.57 -17.16
N ASP A 18 1.76 15.23 -18.23
CA ASP A 18 2.62 15.68 -19.32
C ASP A 18 3.55 16.81 -18.89
N ALA A 19 3.03 17.78 -18.13
CA ALA A 19 3.82 18.86 -17.55
C ALA A 19 4.95 18.32 -16.66
N LEU A 20 4.66 17.34 -15.79
CA LEU A 20 5.63 16.73 -14.88
C LEU A 20 6.73 15.93 -15.59
N VAL A 21 6.45 15.42 -16.79
CA VAL A 21 7.47 14.75 -17.60
C VAL A 21 8.29 15.79 -18.36
N ALA A 22 7.63 16.82 -18.90
CA ALA A 22 8.28 17.89 -19.65
C ALA A 22 9.22 18.74 -18.79
N ASP A 23 8.89 18.97 -17.52
CA ASP A 23 9.74 19.70 -16.57
C ASP A 23 10.84 18.84 -15.94
N GLY A 24 10.86 17.53 -16.23
CA GLY A 24 11.85 16.58 -15.72
C GLY A 24 11.59 16.07 -14.30
N SER A 25 10.48 16.44 -13.66
CA SER A 25 10.09 15.95 -12.33
C SER A 25 9.82 14.44 -12.30
N ALA A 26 9.51 13.85 -13.45
CA ALA A 26 9.32 12.42 -13.60
C ALA A 26 9.91 11.88 -14.91
N PRO A 27 10.48 10.67 -14.90
CA PRO A 27 11.11 10.08 -16.09
C PRO A 27 10.10 9.62 -17.16
N SER A 28 8.84 9.38 -16.79
CA SER A 28 7.77 9.02 -17.74
C SER A 28 6.37 9.10 -17.12
N ARG A 29 5.33 9.20 -17.95
CA ARG A 29 3.93 9.11 -17.51
C ARG A 29 3.66 7.81 -16.75
N ALA A 30 4.22 6.69 -17.23
CA ALA A 30 4.08 5.39 -16.62
C ALA A 30 4.65 5.35 -15.19
N SER A 31 5.80 5.99 -14.94
CA SER A 31 6.38 6.07 -13.59
C SER A 31 5.50 6.83 -12.59
N ILE A 32 4.81 7.88 -13.05
CA ILE A 32 3.88 8.65 -12.21
C ILE A 32 2.66 7.79 -11.87
N VAL A 33 2.06 7.15 -12.90
CA VAL A 33 0.89 6.28 -12.74
C VAL A 33 1.22 5.08 -11.86
N GLU A 34 2.35 4.42 -12.06
CA GLU A 34 2.80 3.29 -11.26
C GLU A 34 2.98 3.68 -9.79
N ARG A 35 3.59 4.85 -9.52
CA ARG A 35 3.75 5.35 -8.15
C ARG A 35 2.40 5.63 -7.49
N ALA A 36 1.47 6.26 -8.20
CA ALA A 36 0.12 6.53 -7.72
C ALA A 36 -0.65 5.23 -7.43
N LEU A 37 -0.63 4.28 -8.37
CA LEU A 37 -1.28 2.98 -8.22
C LEU A 37 -0.71 2.16 -7.07
N ARG A 38 0.63 2.12 -6.90
CA ARG A 38 1.23 1.42 -5.75
C ARG A 38 0.79 2.01 -4.41
N ARG A 39 0.66 3.33 -4.32
CA ARG A 39 0.17 3.98 -3.10
C ARG A 39 -1.27 3.54 -2.80
N GLU A 40 -2.11 3.50 -3.81
CA GLU A 40 -3.52 3.12 -3.64
C GLU A 40 -3.69 1.62 -3.38
N LEU A 41 -2.96 0.76 -4.08
CA LEU A 41 -3.00 -0.69 -3.86
C LEU A 41 -2.54 -1.06 -2.46
N ARG A 42 -1.50 -0.41 -1.92
CA ARG A 42 -1.08 -0.64 -0.54
C ARG A 42 -2.20 -0.34 0.46
N ARG A 43 -2.99 0.70 0.21
CA ARG A 43 -4.15 1.03 1.04
C ARG A 43 -5.22 -0.06 0.94
N PHE A 44 -5.60 -0.46 -0.26
CA PHE A 44 -6.63 -1.50 -0.44
C PHE A 44 -6.23 -2.86 0.14
N LEU A 45 -4.96 -3.24 0.03
CA LEU A 45 -4.47 -4.49 0.61
C LEU A 45 -4.53 -4.45 2.14
N ALA A 46 -4.06 -3.37 2.77
CA ALA A 46 -4.16 -3.22 4.23
C ALA A 46 -5.62 -3.28 4.73
N GLU A 47 -6.54 -2.61 4.02
CA GLU A 47 -7.98 -2.64 4.37
C GLU A 47 -8.61 -4.02 4.16
N ARG A 48 -8.12 -4.81 3.20
CA ARG A 48 -8.57 -6.19 2.98
C ARG A 48 -8.01 -7.11 4.05
N ASP A 49 -6.75 -6.96 4.42
CA ASP A 49 -6.09 -7.80 5.42
C ASP A 49 -6.73 -7.59 6.81
N LEU A 50 -7.06 -6.35 7.17
CA LEU A 50 -7.84 -6.06 8.38
C LEU A 50 -9.20 -6.78 8.40
N ARG A 51 -9.92 -6.79 7.27
CA ARG A 51 -11.19 -7.53 7.17
C ARG A 51 -11.02 -9.03 7.33
N ILE A 52 -9.95 -9.61 6.80
CA ILE A 52 -9.65 -11.04 6.99
C ILE A 52 -9.38 -11.32 8.47
N LEU A 53 -8.61 -10.45 9.15
CA LEU A 53 -8.35 -10.61 10.59
C LEU A 53 -9.63 -10.48 11.42
N ASP A 54 -10.49 -9.50 11.13
CA ASP A 54 -11.78 -9.32 11.80
C ASP A 54 -12.69 -10.54 11.63
N ASP A 55 -12.76 -11.10 10.41
CA ASP A 55 -13.59 -12.28 10.11
C ASP A 55 -13.03 -13.58 10.71
N SER A 56 -11.71 -13.65 10.95
CA SER A 56 -11.05 -14.85 11.50
C SER A 56 -11.30 -15.06 12.99
N GLY A 57 -11.71 -14.01 13.72
CA GLY A 57 -11.89 -14.04 15.18
C GLY A 57 -10.57 -14.25 15.95
N ASP A 58 -10.68 -14.27 17.29
CA ASP A 58 -9.51 -14.47 18.16
C ASP A 58 -8.97 -15.90 18.02
N ASP A 59 -7.73 -16.05 17.56
CA ASP A 59 -7.03 -17.33 17.52
C ASP A 59 -6.40 -17.60 18.91
N PRO A 60 -6.85 -18.62 19.66
CA PRO A 60 -6.36 -18.90 21.01
C PRO A 60 -4.86 -19.24 21.06
N GLY A 61 -4.31 -19.82 19.98
CA GLY A 61 -2.89 -20.11 19.84
C GLY A 61 -2.08 -18.82 19.65
N LEU A 62 -2.59 -17.89 18.82
CA LEU A 62 -1.98 -16.57 18.65
C LEU A 62 -2.08 -15.71 19.92
N ALA A 63 -3.19 -15.82 20.65
CA ALA A 63 -3.37 -15.17 21.95
C ALA A 63 -2.37 -15.68 23.00
N ALA A 64 -2.10 -16.99 23.04
CA ALA A 64 -1.11 -17.57 23.96
C ALA A 64 0.33 -17.11 23.63
N VAL A 65 0.69 -17.03 22.35
CA VAL A 65 2.02 -16.56 21.92
C VAL A 65 2.20 -15.05 22.19
N SER A 66 1.18 -14.23 21.92
CA SER A 66 1.22 -12.79 22.22
C SER A 66 1.30 -12.52 23.72
N ALA A 67 0.56 -13.26 24.55
CA ALA A 67 0.65 -13.17 26.00
C ALA A 67 2.04 -13.57 26.52
N TRP A 68 2.62 -14.65 25.98
CA TRP A 68 3.98 -15.04 26.32
C TRP A 68 5.01 -13.97 25.91
N ALA A 69 4.89 -13.41 24.70
CA ALA A 69 5.79 -12.38 24.19
C ALA A 69 5.70 -11.06 24.99
N ALA A 70 4.49 -10.63 25.36
CA ALA A 70 4.27 -9.45 26.21
C ALA A 70 4.89 -9.60 27.60
N ASN A 71 4.93 -10.83 28.13
CA ASN A 71 5.56 -11.13 29.42
C ASN A 71 7.08 -11.33 29.34
N GLN A 72 7.63 -11.57 28.14
CA GLN A 72 9.07 -11.69 27.87
C GLN A 72 9.71 -10.35 27.49
N PHE A 73 8.96 -9.50 26.79
CA PHE A 73 9.33 -8.14 26.39
C PHE A 73 8.56 -7.10 27.24
N THR A 74 8.60 -7.22 28.57
CA THR A 74 8.56 -6.00 29.38
C THR A 74 9.75 -5.18 28.93
N LEU A 75 9.49 -4.19 28.07
CA LEU A 75 10.45 -3.15 27.71
C LEU A 75 11.07 -2.69 29.02
N ASP A 76 12.37 -2.92 29.13
CA ASP A 76 13.20 -2.41 30.21
C ASP A 76 13.10 -0.88 30.14
N ASP A 77 12.15 -0.31 30.88
CA ASP A 77 12.13 1.11 31.19
C ASP A 77 13.24 1.32 32.24
N GLY A 78 14.47 1.55 31.74
CA GLY A 78 15.68 1.81 32.54
C GLY A 78 16.88 2.25 31.72
#